data_AF-A0A9Q9AL72-F1
#
_entry.id   AF-A0A9Q9AL72-F1
#
_cell.length_a   1.000
_cell.length_b   1.000
_cell.length_c   1.000
_cell.angle_alpha   90.00
_cell.angle_beta   90.00
_cell.angle_gamma   90.00
#
_symmetry.space_group_name_H-M   'P 1'
#
loop_
_entity.id
_entity.type
_entity.pdbx_description
1 polymer ?
#
loop_
_entity_poly.entity_id
_entity_poly.type
_entity_poly.pdbx_seq_one_letter_code
_entity_poly.pdbx_strand_id
1 'polypeptide(L)'
;MPQQEDLSTLSPEEQQLRKREWNRGPLVDLFPRIDDFALERLLDIIIEKGFTYNLSHSKFANSRRYTSIVVAHVRHAYSNYDQLLHFKVERYEARKQSGPQVWKKLREWCPWDKDNEVLERYFKATLLTPEERDASWDPMDVDDESDFEDDPMDLD
;
A
#
# COMPACT_ATOMS: atom_id res chain seq x y z
N MET A 1 -22.12 -15.48 -13.78
CA MET A 1 -21.70 -14.11 -13.45
C MET A 1 -21.90 -13.98 -11.95
N PRO A 2 -20.84 -13.95 -11.12
CA PRO A 2 -21.04 -13.77 -9.68
C PRO A 2 -21.58 -12.35 -9.48
N GLN A 3 -22.81 -12.25 -8.99
CA GLN A 3 -23.42 -10.99 -8.57
C GLN A 3 -22.58 -10.43 -7.43
N GLN A 4 -22.07 -9.21 -7.57
CA GLN A 4 -21.67 -8.42 -6.41
C GLN A 4 -22.93 -8.27 -5.56
N GLU A 5 -23.01 -9.01 -4.46
CA GLU A 5 -24.07 -8.82 -3.47
C GLU A 5 -24.10 -7.35 -3.07
N ASP A 6 -25.31 -6.80 -2.99
CA ASP A 6 -25.53 -5.41 -2.64
C ASP A 6 -25.13 -5.19 -1.17
N LEU A 7 -23.87 -4.79 -0.97
CA LEU A 7 -23.24 -4.55 0.33
C LEU A 7 -24.04 -3.57 1.19
N SER A 8 -24.92 -2.75 0.58
CA SER A 8 -25.78 -1.81 1.30
C SER A 8 -26.80 -2.45 2.24
N THR A 9 -27.08 -3.74 2.07
CA THR A 9 -28.07 -4.49 2.87
C THR A 9 -27.47 -5.22 4.09
N LEU A 10 -26.14 -5.29 4.18
CA LEU A 10 -25.42 -6.03 5.22
C LEU A 10 -24.98 -5.12 6.37
N SER A 11 -24.79 -5.69 7.57
CA SER A 11 -24.22 -4.97 8.70
C SER A 11 -22.79 -4.48 8.40
N PRO A 12 -22.30 -3.41 9.06
CA PRO A 12 -20.95 -2.90 8.82
C PRO A 12 -19.84 -3.96 9.00
N GLU A 13 -20.00 -4.87 9.96
CA GLU A 13 -19.07 -5.98 10.22
C GLU A 13 -19.07 -6.99 9.07
N GLU A 14 -20.24 -7.38 8.57
CA GLU A 14 -20.36 -8.30 7.44
C GLU A 14 -19.84 -7.67 6.15
N GLN A 15 -20.07 -6.37 5.94
CA GLN A 15 -19.49 -5.63 4.81
C GLN A 15 -17.96 -5.66 4.86
N GLN A 16 -17.35 -5.44 6.02
CA GLN A 16 -15.90 -5.53 6.18
C GLN A 16 -15.39 -6.94 5.89
N LEU A 17 -16.05 -7.97 6.40
CA LEU A 17 -15.66 -9.36 6.19
C LEU A 17 -15.72 -9.75 4.71
N ARG A 18 -16.79 -9.37 4.00
CA ARG A 18 -16.90 -9.59 2.54
C ARG A 18 -15.84 -8.82 1.77
N LYS A 19 -15.53 -7.58 2.16
CA LYS A 19 -14.43 -6.80 1.57
C LYS A 19 -13.06 -7.45 1.80
N ARG A 20 -12.82 -8.06 2.98
CA ARG A 20 -11.59 -8.84 3.23
C ARG A 20 -11.47 -9.98 2.22
N GLU A 21 -12.52 -10.78 2.08
CA GLU A 21 -12.51 -11.94 1.19
C GLU A 21 -12.28 -11.55 -0.27
N TRP A 22 -12.94 -10.49 -0.74
CA TRP A 22 -12.79 -10.00 -2.11
C TRP A 22 -11.39 -9.45 -2.40
N ASN A 23 -10.72 -8.85 -1.42
CA ASN A 23 -9.37 -8.33 -1.56
C ASN A 23 -8.30 -9.41 -1.35
N ARG A 24 -8.58 -10.44 -0.54
CA ARG A 24 -7.62 -11.51 -0.23
C ARG A 24 -7.18 -12.28 -1.47
N GLY A 25 -8.11 -12.67 -2.34
CA GLY A 25 -7.81 -13.41 -3.57
C GLY A 25 -6.82 -12.68 -4.48
N PRO A 26 -7.15 -11.45 -4.94
CA PRO A 26 -6.25 -10.63 -5.75
C PRO A 26 -4.91 -10.31 -5.08
N LEU A 27 -4.89 -10.12 -3.75
CA LEU A 27 -3.65 -9.82 -3.04
C LEU A 27 -2.69 -11.01 -3.03
N VAL A 28 -3.21 -12.22 -2.78
CA VAL A 28 -2.41 -13.47 -2.80
C VAL A 28 -2.02 -13.85 -4.22
N ASP A 29 -2.84 -13.51 -5.23
CA ASP A 29 -2.50 -13.68 -6.65
C ASP A 29 -1.28 -12.82 -7.04
N LEU A 30 -1.22 -11.57 -6.54
CA LEU A 30 -0.11 -10.65 -6.78
C LEU A 30 1.13 -10.96 -5.92
N PHE A 31 0.93 -11.33 -4.66
CA PHE A 31 1.98 -11.60 -3.68
C PHE A 31 1.83 -13.01 -3.10
N PRO A 32 2.18 -14.07 -3.86
CA PRO A 32 1.92 -15.45 -3.45
C PRO A 32 2.76 -15.92 -2.27
N ARG A 33 3.83 -15.20 -1.91
CA ARG A 33 4.74 -15.53 -0.80
C ARG A 33 4.60 -14.57 0.38
N ILE A 34 3.50 -13.83 0.45
CA ILE A 34 3.22 -12.97 1.61
C ILE A 34 3.01 -13.82 2.87
N ASP A 35 3.54 -13.36 4.00
CA ASP A 35 3.30 -14.00 5.29
C ASP A 35 1.85 -13.76 5.74
N ASP A 36 1.19 -14.74 6.38
CA ASP A 36 -0.21 -14.63 6.82
C ASP A 36 -0.46 -13.41 7.73
N PHE A 37 0.51 -13.10 8.60
CA PHE A 37 0.43 -11.92 9.46
C PHE A 37 0.44 -10.61 8.67
N ALA A 38 1.31 -10.51 7.65
CA ALA A 38 1.37 -9.34 6.78
C ALA A 38 0.13 -9.24 5.88
N LEU A 39 -0.40 -10.38 5.43
CA LEU A 39 -1.63 -10.45 4.66
C LEU A 39 -2.82 -9.88 5.43
N GLU A 40 -3.03 -10.31 6.68
CA GLU A 40 -4.14 -9.80 7.49
C GLU A 40 -4.00 -8.29 7.76
N ARG A 41 -2.78 -7.81 8.04
CA ARG A 41 -2.52 -6.37 8.22
C ARG A 41 -2.78 -5.55 6.96
N LEU A 42 -2.39 -6.07 5.80
CA LEU A 42 -2.69 -5.42 4.53
C LEU A 42 -4.18 -5.36 4.25
N LEU A 43 -4.92 -6.43 4.56
CA LEU A 43 -6.38 -6.44 4.43
C LEU A 43 -7.04 -5.41 5.34
N ASP A 44 -6.56 -5.25 6.57
CA ASP A 44 -7.02 -4.21 7.50
C ASP A 44 -6.81 -2.82 6.89
N ILE A 45 -5.59 -2.51 6.43
CA ILE A 45 -5.25 -1.22 5.80
C ILE A 45 -6.10 -0.96 4.56
N ILE A 46 -6.29 -1.97 3.71
CA ILE A 46 -7.10 -1.86 2.49
C ILE A 46 -8.55 -1.48 2.83
N ILE A 47 -9.11 -2.08 3.89
CA ILE A 47 -10.49 -1.85 4.31
C ILE A 47 -10.63 -0.49 4.98
N GLU A 48 -9.69 -0.12 5.85
CA GLU A 48 -9.63 1.18 6.50
C GLU A 48 -9.56 2.31 5.46
N LYS A 49 -8.73 2.13 4.44
CA LYS A 49 -8.64 3.05 3.31
C LYS A 49 -9.83 2.98 2.33
N GLY A 50 -10.84 2.15 2.60
CA GLY A 50 -12.06 2.02 1.80
C GLY A 50 -11.84 1.41 0.41
N PHE A 51 -10.70 0.75 0.17
CA PHE A 51 -10.41 0.14 -1.12
C PHE A 51 -11.11 -1.22 -1.27
N THR A 52 -11.77 -1.40 -2.40
CA THR A 52 -12.41 -2.66 -2.77
C THR A 52 -12.00 -3.03 -4.18
N TYR A 53 -11.68 -4.31 -4.39
CA TYR A 53 -11.39 -4.82 -5.71
C TYR A 53 -12.55 -4.55 -6.66
N ASN A 54 -12.35 -3.66 -7.63
CA ASN A 54 -13.37 -3.29 -8.58
C ASN A 54 -13.15 -4.04 -9.90
N LEU A 55 -14.05 -4.97 -10.23
CA LEU A 55 -14.05 -5.72 -11.49
C LEU A 55 -14.19 -4.82 -12.73
N SER A 56 -14.76 -3.63 -12.57
CA SER A 56 -14.90 -2.62 -13.64
C SER A 56 -13.60 -1.87 -13.92
N HIS A 57 -12.62 -1.94 -13.01
CA HIS A 57 -11.29 -1.36 -13.23
C HIS A 57 -10.38 -2.36 -13.93
N SER A 58 -9.43 -1.87 -14.73
CA SER A 58 -8.45 -2.75 -15.36
C SER A 58 -7.65 -3.49 -14.29
N LYS A 59 -7.30 -4.76 -14.56
CA LYS A 59 -6.45 -5.56 -13.66
C LYS A 59 -5.19 -4.78 -13.26
N PHE A 60 -4.58 -4.10 -14.24
CA PHE A 60 -3.43 -3.23 -14.05
C PHE A 60 -3.67 -2.11 -13.02
N ALA A 61 -4.81 -1.41 -13.08
CA ALA A 61 -5.13 -0.34 -12.13
C ALA A 61 -5.36 -0.86 -10.71
N ASN A 62 -5.97 -2.04 -10.56
CA ASN A 62 -6.13 -2.68 -9.25
C ASN A 62 -4.79 -3.16 -8.70
N SER A 63 -3.96 -3.84 -9.51
CA SER A 63 -2.62 -4.28 -9.15
C SER A 63 -1.72 -3.13 -8.71
N ARG A 64 -1.84 -1.98 -9.39
CA ARG A 64 -1.14 -0.75 -8.98
C ARG A 64 -1.47 -0.36 -7.55
N ARG A 65 -2.76 -0.24 -7.21
CA ARG A 65 -3.20 0.17 -5.87
C ARG A 65 -2.76 -0.81 -4.79
N TYR A 66 -2.88 -2.10 -5.04
CA TYR A 66 -2.36 -3.11 -4.11
C TYR A 66 -0.86 -2.96 -3.90
N THR A 67 -0.11 -2.77 -4.99
CA THR A 67 1.35 -2.57 -4.92
C THR A 67 1.69 -1.35 -4.08
N SER A 68 1.00 -0.22 -4.26
CA SER A 68 1.21 0.98 -3.44
C SER A 68 1.03 0.69 -1.95
N ILE A 69 -0.07 0.01 -1.58
CA ILE A 69 -0.38 -0.31 -0.18
C ILE A 69 0.64 -1.28 0.39
N VAL A 70 1.04 -2.29 -0.38
CA VAL A 70 2.08 -3.26 0.04
C VAL A 70 3.42 -2.58 0.23
N VAL A 71 3.84 -1.70 -0.68
CA VAL A 71 5.10 -0.93 -0.57
C VAL A 71 5.08 -0.08 0.70
N ALA A 72 3.98 0.62 0.98
CA ALA A 72 3.83 1.43 2.19
C ALA A 72 3.93 0.55 3.46
N HIS A 73 3.19 -0.55 3.52
CA HIS A 73 3.26 -1.48 4.66
C HIS A 73 4.67 -2.04 4.87
N VAL A 74 5.35 -2.47 3.79
CA VAL A 74 6.71 -3.00 3.86
C VAL A 74 7.69 -1.91 4.32
N ARG A 75 7.50 -0.67 3.87
CA ARG A 75 8.29 0.48 4.32
C ARG A 75 8.17 0.69 5.82
N HIS A 76 6.98 0.72 6.38
CA HIS A 76 6.80 0.92 7.83
C HIS A 76 7.21 -0.30 8.67
N ALA A 77 6.80 -1.50 8.26
CA ALA A 77 6.95 -2.69 9.10
C ALA A 77 8.30 -3.41 8.96
N TYR A 78 8.97 -3.31 7.80
CA TYR A 78 10.16 -4.11 7.48
C TYR A 78 11.40 -3.26 7.16
N SER A 79 11.34 -1.96 7.38
CA SER A 79 12.47 -1.09 7.18
C SER A 79 12.64 -0.10 8.33
N ASN A 80 13.82 0.52 8.41
CA ASN A 80 14.10 1.54 9.42
C ASN A 80 13.47 2.91 9.09
N TYR A 81 12.46 2.96 8.21
CA TYR A 81 11.82 4.20 7.77
C TYR A 81 11.30 5.03 8.95
N ASP A 82 10.54 4.41 9.86
CA ASP A 82 9.98 5.09 11.02
C ASP A 82 11.05 5.61 11.97
N GLN A 83 12.18 4.88 12.09
CA GLN A 83 13.33 5.33 12.88
C GLN A 83 14.01 6.53 12.22
N LEU A 84 14.17 6.52 10.90
CA LEU A 84 14.76 7.65 10.16
C LEU A 84 13.90 8.90 10.26
N LEU A 85 12.56 8.75 10.18
CA LEU A 85 11.64 9.86 10.42
C LEU A 85 11.76 10.41 11.85
N HIS A 86 11.90 9.54 12.85
CA HIS A 86 12.11 9.96 14.24
C HIS A 86 13.41 10.77 14.43
N PHE A 87 14.45 10.48 13.66
CA PHE A 87 15.70 11.25 13.65
C PHE A 87 15.66 12.53 12.80
N LYS A 88 14.47 13.00 12.40
CA LYS A 88 14.26 14.18 11.54
C LYS A 88 14.97 14.11 10.18
N VAL A 89 15.20 12.90 9.67
CA VAL A 89 15.68 12.72 8.29
C VAL A 89 14.54 13.08 7.33
N GLU A 90 14.86 13.81 6.26
CA GLU A 90 13.88 14.17 5.25
C GLU A 90 13.18 12.91 4.71
N ARG A 91 11.85 12.96 4.55
CA ARG A 91 11.04 11.80 4.11
C ARG A 91 11.60 11.16 2.84
N TYR A 92 12.11 11.98 1.92
CA TYR A 92 12.75 11.52 0.69
C TYR A 92 14.03 10.71 0.98
N GLU A 93 14.94 11.23 1.80
CA GLU A 93 16.16 10.53 2.17
C GLU A 93 15.87 9.25 2.94
N ALA A 94 14.87 9.27 3.83
CA ALA A 94 14.41 8.10 4.56
C ALA A 94 13.87 7.02 3.61
N ARG A 95 13.08 7.40 2.59
CA ARG A 95 12.60 6.49 1.53
C ARG A 95 13.76 5.93 0.70
N LYS A 96 14.76 6.75 0.36
CA LYS A 96 15.94 6.32 -0.40
C LYS A 96 16.83 5.34 0.38
N GLN A 97 17.02 5.57 1.68
CA GLN A 97 17.82 4.70 2.55
C GLN A 97 17.11 3.38 2.87
N SER A 98 15.80 3.41 3.10
CA SER A 98 14.98 2.21 3.34
C SER A 98 14.68 1.43 2.06
N GLY A 99 14.74 2.09 0.90
CA GLY A 99 14.37 1.53 -0.39
C GLY A 99 14.98 0.15 -0.71
N PRO A 100 16.30 -0.08 -0.56
CA PRO A 100 16.89 -1.39 -0.79
C PRO A 100 16.32 -2.52 0.09
N GLN A 101 15.95 -2.22 1.34
CA GLN A 101 15.35 -3.19 2.26
C GLN A 101 13.92 -3.53 1.84
N VAL A 102 13.14 -2.49 1.52
CA VAL A 102 11.77 -2.62 1.01
C VAL A 102 11.75 -3.41 -0.30
N TRP A 103 12.64 -3.07 -1.24
CA TRP A 103 12.76 -3.75 -2.52
C TRP A 103 13.11 -5.23 -2.38
N LYS A 104 14.03 -5.56 -1.47
CA LYS A 104 14.39 -6.95 -1.19
C LYS A 104 13.17 -7.73 -0.70
N LYS A 105 12.40 -7.17 0.25
CA LYS A 105 11.24 -7.84 0.82
C LYS A 105 10.09 -7.99 -0.18
N LEU A 106 9.86 -6.98 -1.02
CA LEU A 106 8.89 -7.05 -2.11
C LEU A 106 9.21 -8.18 -3.10
N ARG A 107 10.49 -8.38 -3.45
CA ARG A 107 10.91 -9.52 -4.30
C ARG A 107 10.82 -10.88 -3.61
N GLU A 108 10.96 -10.93 -2.29
CA GLU A 108 10.70 -12.16 -1.53
C GLU A 108 9.22 -12.56 -1.63
N TRP A 109 8.31 -11.59 -1.53
CA TRP A 109 6.86 -11.82 -1.58
C TRP A 109 6.30 -11.98 -3.00
N CYS A 110 6.92 -11.37 -4.00
CA CYS A 110 6.57 -11.50 -5.41
C CYS A 110 7.80 -11.95 -6.25
N PRO A 111 7.98 -13.27 -6.47
CA PRO A 111 9.13 -13.81 -7.18
C PRO A 111 8.98 -13.80 -8.72
N TRP A 112 7.92 -13.20 -9.29
CA TRP A 112 7.64 -13.31 -10.71
C TRP A 112 8.52 -12.37 -11.54
N ASP A 113 9.43 -12.94 -12.34
CA ASP A 113 10.32 -12.20 -13.25
C ASP A 113 9.58 -11.36 -14.32
N LYS A 114 8.29 -11.61 -14.59
CA LYS A 114 7.50 -10.92 -15.62
C LYS A 114 6.71 -9.69 -15.14
N ASP A 115 6.22 -9.69 -13.90
CA ASP A 115 5.46 -8.55 -13.34
C ASP A 115 6.35 -7.54 -12.61
N ASN A 116 7.66 -7.86 -12.53
CA ASN A 116 8.65 -7.05 -11.85
C ASN A 116 8.82 -5.66 -12.47
N GLU A 117 8.62 -5.47 -13.77
CA GLU A 117 8.73 -4.13 -14.40
C GLU A 117 7.68 -3.15 -13.87
N VAL A 118 6.47 -3.66 -13.62
CA VAL A 118 5.35 -2.87 -13.10
C VAL A 118 5.59 -2.52 -11.64
N LEU A 119 5.98 -3.52 -10.84
CA LEU A 119 6.37 -3.33 -9.44
C LEU A 119 7.55 -2.36 -9.30
N GLU A 120 8.60 -2.55 -10.11
CA GLU A 120 9.81 -1.72 -10.10
C GLU A 120 9.52 -0.29 -10.49
N ARG A 121 8.68 -0.08 -11.52
CA ARG A 121 8.26 1.26 -11.93
C ARG A 121 7.51 1.98 -10.81
N TYR A 122 6.60 1.29 -10.12
CA TYR A 122 5.86 1.88 -9.01
C TYR A 122 6.73 2.13 -7.79
N PHE A 123 7.58 1.17 -7.43
CA PHE A 123 8.54 1.32 -6.36
C PHE A 123 9.49 2.50 -6.62
N LYS A 124 10.06 2.61 -7.82
CA LYS A 124 10.90 3.76 -8.22
C LYS A 124 10.12 5.07 -8.15
N ALA A 125 8.84 5.08 -8.51
CA ALA A 125 8.00 6.27 -8.39
C ALA A 125 7.80 6.72 -6.93
N THR A 126 7.75 5.79 -5.96
CA THR A 126 7.69 6.14 -4.52
C THR A 126 8.96 6.82 -4.00
N LEU A 127 10.08 6.61 -4.69
CA LEU A 127 11.39 7.21 -4.41
C LEU A 127 11.59 8.56 -5.12
N LEU A 128 10.64 9.04 -5.91
CA LEU A 128 10.70 10.36 -6.56
C LEU A 128 10.24 11.46 -5.60
N THR A 129 10.83 12.65 -5.75
CA THR A 129 10.42 13.85 -5.02
C THR A 129 9.00 14.28 -5.42
N PRO A 130 8.27 15.01 -4.57
CA PRO A 130 6.93 15.49 -4.90
C PRO A 130 6.85 16.28 -6.22
N GLU A 131 7.92 16.99 -6.57
CA GLU A 131 8.04 17.79 -7.81
C GLU A 131 8.23 16.94 -9.07
N GLU A 132 8.83 15.75 -8.92
CA GLU A 132 9.08 14.80 -10.02
C GLU A 132 7.99 13.72 -10.15
N ARG A 133 6.99 13.73 -9.26
CA ARG A 133 5.86 12.80 -9.31
C ARG A 133 4.88 13.22 -10.41
N ASP A 134 4.64 12.33 -11.36
CA ASP A 134 3.60 12.47 -12.38
C ASP A 134 2.20 12.51 -11.73
N ALA A 135 1.27 13.33 -12.26
CA ALA A 135 -0.12 13.40 -11.79
C ALA A 135 -0.89 12.06 -11.92
N SER A 136 -0.36 11.10 -12.69
CA SER A 136 -0.87 9.73 -12.74
C SER A 136 -0.52 8.89 -11.49
N TRP A 137 0.31 9.41 -10.61
CA TRP A 137 0.76 8.78 -9.37
C TRP A 137 -0.38 8.56 -8.37
N ASP A 138 -0.33 7.44 -7.66
CA ASP A 138 -1.41 6.99 -6.78
C ASP A 138 -1.36 7.76 -5.45
N PRO A 139 -2.40 8.58 -5.12
CA PRO A 139 -2.42 9.40 -3.89
C PRO A 139 -2.30 8.62 -2.59
N MET A 140 -2.37 7.28 -2.65
CA MET A 140 -2.37 6.37 -1.50
C MET A 140 -1.00 6.17 -0.84
N ASP A 141 0.08 6.70 -1.42
CA ASP A 141 1.47 6.71 -0.89
C ASP A 141 1.90 8.09 -0.33
N VAL A 142 0.92 9.01 -0.21
CA VAL A 142 1.04 10.13 0.71
C VAL A 142 0.77 9.50 2.08
N ASP A 143 1.85 9.18 2.79
CA ASP A 143 1.76 9.15 4.25
C ASP A 143 1.08 10.45 4.62
N ASP A 144 -0.12 10.34 5.19
CA ASP A 144 -1.05 11.43 5.38
C ASP A 144 -0.30 12.65 5.91
N GLU A 145 -0.07 13.66 5.04
CA GLU A 145 0.54 14.93 5.45
C GLU A 145 -0.36 15.62 6.51
N SER A 146 -1.60 15.13 6.71
CA SER A 146 -2.54 15.64 7.69
C SER A 146 -2.48 14.99 9.08
N ASP A 147 -1.80 13.85 9.27
CA ASP A 147 -1.68 13.20 10.60
C ASP A 147 -0.64 13.88 11.52
N PHE A 148 0.04 14.92 11.04
CA PHE A 148 0.94 15.77 11.83
C PHE A 148 0.45 17.23 11.95
N GLU A 149 -0.76 17.57 11.49
CA GLU A 149 -1.32 18.90 11.77
C GLU A 149 -1.76 19.08 13.24
N ASP A 150 -1.70 18.03 14.06
CA ASP A 150 -1.88 18.09 15.52
C ASP A 150 -0.54 17.93 16.28
N ASP A 151 0.52 18.64 15.88
CA ASP A 151 1.62 18.94 16.81
C ASP A 151 1.22 20.17 17.64
N PRO A 152 0.81 20.04 18.92
CA PRO A 152 0.33 21.14 19.76
C PRO A 152 1.47 22.05 20.25
N MET A 153 2.49 22.30 19.43
CA MET A 153 3.69 23.06 19.81
C MET A 153 3.84 24.39 19.05
N ASP A 154 2.74 24.93 18.54
CA ASP A 154 2.64 26.30 18.03
C ASP A 154 1.83 27.20 18.99
N LEU A 155 2.13 27.11 20.29
CA LEU A 155 1.77 28.13 21.30
C LEU A 155 2.82 28.14 22.43
N ASP A 156 3.94 28.83 22.21
CA ASP A 156 4.43 29.96 23.03
C ASP A 156 5.74 30.55 22.46
#